data_AF-A0A816NLM6-F1
#
_entry.id   AF-A0A816NLM6-F1
#
_cell.length_a   1.000
_cell.length_b   1.000
_cell.length_c   1.000
_cell.angle_alpha   90.00
_cell.angle_beta   90.00
_cell.angle_gamma   90.00
#
_symmetry.space_group_name_H-M   'P 1'
#
loop_
_entity.id
_entity.type
_entity.pdbx_description
1 polymer ?
#
loop_
_entity_poly.entity_id
_entity_poly.type
_entity_poly.pdbx_seq_one_letter_code
_entity_poly.pdbx_strand_id
1 'polypeptide(L)'
;MAININYVIVIQFALILVTAEKHPTFSRNFGRSHVDDTVTNTPLLRISQMYPTMKPINLPDGALSLDQNEGEATKILDNPYYIKLSSKQTGGQFTMMDGIVLPGEGPAMHVHHFENEAFYVLEGEIQFIINNRTVLASKGTCVYAPRGVVHTFRNINGTNARPARLQFWFSPAGIENYFEQVSRVLNQKPPNFDLAIQIAKEWGIDIIGPPNWSIGS
;
A
#
# COMPACT_ATOMS: atom_id res chain seq x y z
N MET A 1 -46.77 9.29 -6.66
CA MET A 1 -46.92 8.00 -5.96
C MET A 1 -45.52 7.45 -5.78
N ALA A 2 -45.00 7.43 -4.55
CA ALA A 2 -43.68 6.93 -4.21
C ALA A 2 -43.83 5.56 -3.55
N ILE A 3 -43.03 4.56 -3.96
CA ILE A 3 -42.66 3.40 -3.13
C ILE A 3 -41.20 3.05 -3.44
N ASN A 4 -40.51 2.60 -2.41
CA ASN A 4 -39.08 2.56 -2.17
C ASN A 4 -38.68 1.10 -1.79
N ILE A 5 -37.37 0.80 -1.84
CA ILE A 5 -36.61 -0.23 -1.07
C ILE A 5 -36.48 -1.69 -1.61
N ASN A 6 -35.21 -2.03 -1.93
CA ASN A 6 -34.37 -3.24 -1.68
C ASN A 6 -34.98 -4.61 -1.27
N TYR A 7 -34.42 -5.73 -1.78
CA TYR A 7 -33.67 -6.80 -1.06
C TYR A 7 -33.47 -8.10 -1.90
N VAL A 8 -32.20 -8.50 -2.10
CA VAL A 8 -31.57 -9.85 -1.91
C VAL A 8 -31.85 -11.06 -2.85
N ILE A 9 -30.76 -11.45 -3.56
CA ILE A 9 -30.10 -12.79 -3.72
C ILE A 9 -30.98 -14.06 -3.86
N VAL A 10 -30.87 -14.75 -5.01
CA VAL A 10 -30.87 -16.23 -5.10
C VAL A 10 -29.95 -16.72 -6.25
N ILE A 11 -28.84 -17.33 -5.85
CA ILE A 11 -28.10 -18.51 -6.37
C ILE A 11 -28.52 -19.09 -7.74
N GLN A 12 -27.57 -19.27 -8.67
CA GLN A 12 -27.52 -20.49 -9.49
C GLN A 12 -26.10 -20.81 -10.03
N PHE A 13 -25.58 -21.96 -9.60
CA PHE A 13 -24.43 -22.70 -10.16
C PHE A 13 -24.91 -23.67 -11.25
N ALA A 14 -24.17 -23.74 -12.36
CA ALA A 14 -24.09 -24.83 -13.35
C ALA A 14 -23.13 -24.34 -14.46
N LEU A 15 -22.29 -25.10 -15.17
CA LEU A 15 -21.89 -26.51 -15.27
C LEU A 15 -20.80 -26.47 -16.37
N ILE A 16 -19.77 -27.33 -16.36
CA ILE A 16 -19.24 -28.00 -17.56
C ILE A 16 -18.25 -29.09 -17.11
N LEU A 17 -18.63 -30.32 -17.43
CA LEU A 17 -17.83 -31.54 -17.42
C LEU A 17 -17.10 -31.66 -18.76
N VAL A 18 -15.82 -32.07 -18.76
CA VAL A 18 -15.29 -32.97 -19.80
C VAL A 18 -14.26 -33.91 -19.17
N THR A 19 -14.52 -35.21 -19.34
CA THR A 19 -13.66 -36.37 -19.07
C THR A 19 -12.70 -36.66 -20.23
N ALA A 20 -11.48 -37.12 -19.97
CA ALA A 20 -10.74 -38.06 -20.83
C ALA A 20 -9.55 -38.74 -20.11
N GLU A 21 -9.35 -40.03 -20.37
CA GLU A 21 -8.41 -40.97 -19.75
C GLU A 21 -7.04 -41.09 -20.48
N LYS A 22 -5.97 -41.39 -19.70
CA LYS A 22 -4.74 -42.23 -19.85
C LYS A 22 -4.27 -42.71 -21.26
N HIS A 23 -2.99 -42.86 -21.70
CA HIS A 23 -1.62 -43.26 -21.23
C HIS A 23 -0.58 -42.98 -22.41
N PRO A 24 0.76 -43.29 -22.45
CA PRO A 24 1.79 -43.72 -21.46
C PRO A 24 3.12 -42.89 -21.47
N THR A 25 4.10 -43.40 -20.72
CA THR A 25 5.40 -42.88 -20.23
C THR A 25 6.55 -42.59 -21.23
N PHE A 26 7.41 -41.61 -20.90
CA PHE A 26 8.86 -41.70 -21.17
C PHE A 26 9.66 -41.22 -19.95
N SER A 27 10.52 -42.10 -19.46
CA SER A 27 11.40 -41.93 -18.30
C SER A 27 12.77 -41.41 -18.74
N ARG A 28 13.33 -40.45 -17.99
CA ARG A 28 14.78 -40.33 -17.84
C ARG A 28 15.12 -39.93 -16.41
N ASN A 29 15.64 -40.91 -15.68
CA ASN A 29 16.29 -40.77 -14.40
C ASN A 29 17.62 -40.01 -14.56
N PHE A 30 17.83 -38.98 -13.75
CA PHE A 30 19.16 -38.62 -13.25
C PHE A 30 19.12 -38.62 -11.73
N GLY A 31 20.17 -39.20 -11.15
CA GLY A 31 20.17 -39.87 -9.86
C GLY A 31 19.89 -39.00 -8.64
N ARG A 32 19.22 -39.62 -7.65
CA ARG A 32 19.20 -39.18 -6.26
C ARG A 32 20.60 -39.35 -5.67
N SER A 33 21.30 -38.24 -5.41
CA SER A 33 22.20 -38.18 -4.27
C SER A 33 21.33 -38.19 -3.00
N HIS A 34 21.59 -39.15 -2.11
CA HIS A 34 21.05 -39.15 -0.75
C HIS A 34 21.31 -37.78 -0.10
N VAL A 35 20.25 -37.02 0.13
CA VAL A 35 20.23 -36.01 1.17
C VAL A 35 19.43 -36.66 2.30
N ASP A 36 20.07 -36.73 3.45
CA ASP A 36 19.55 -37.28 4.69
C ASP A 36 18.31 -36.48 5.13
N ASP A 37 17.13 -37.10 5.07
CA ASP A 37 15.82 -36.48 5.37
C ASP A 37 15.60 -36.28 6.89
N THR A 38 16.65 -36.33 7.72
CA THR A 38 16.53 -36.18 9.18
C THR A 38 16.60 -34.73 9.69
N VAL A 39 16.78 -33.73 8.81
CA VAL A 39 16.89 -32.30 9.23
C VAL A 39 15.58 -31.51 9.10
N THR A 40 14.53 -32.02 8.46
CA THR A 40 13.35 -31.18 8.11
C THR A 40 12.27 -31.05 9.19
N ASN A 41 12.47 -31.57 10.41
CA ASN A 41 11.47 -31.51 11.49
C ASN A 41 11.82 -30.55 12.63
N THR A 42 12.68 -29.57 12.38
CA THR A 42 12.75 -28.41 13.29
C THR A 42 11.57 -27.50 12.94
N PRO A 43 10.61 -27.25 13.85
CA PRO A 43 9.59 -26.26 13.59
C PRO A 43 10.33 -24.95 13.32
N LEU A 44 10.09 -24.33 12.16
CA LEU A 44 10.41 -22.92 12.00
C LEU A 44 9.57 -22.20 13.06
N LEU A 45 10.16 -21.99 14.24
CA LEU A 45 9.64 -21.09 15.26
C LEU A 45 9.28 -19.82 14.52
N ARG A 46 7.98 -19.51 14.47
CA ARG A 46 7.53 -18.27 13.87
C ARG A 46 8.30 -17.17 14.59
N ILE A 47 9.13 -16.44 13.86
CA ILE A 47 9.94 -15.34 14.41
C ILE A 47 9.04 -14.37 15.21
N SER A 48 7.77 -14.25 14.84
CA SER A 48 6.74 -13.48 15.54
C SER A 48 6.38 -13.96 16.96
N GLN A 49 6.70 -15.20 17.34
CA GLN A 49 6.46 -15.75 18.69
C GLN A 49 7.69 -15.58 19.61
N MET A 50 8.86 -15.23 19.07
CA MET A 50 10.10 -15.11 19.84
C MET A 50 10.34 -13.70 20.40
N TYR A 51 9.67 -12.68 19.87
CA TYR A 51 9.84 -11.30 20.31
C TYR A 51 8.52 -10.78 20.90
N PRO A 52 8.42 -10.55 22.22
CA PRO A 52 7.35 -9.72 22.75
C PRO A 52 7.43 -8.34 22.07
N THR A 53 6.28 -7.73 21.76
CA THR A 53 6.17 -6.38 21.19
C THR A 53 7.12 -5.44 21.94
N MET A 54 8.24 -5.12 21.31
CA MET A 54 9.25 -4.27 21.92
C MET A 54 8.75 -2.84 21.76
N LYS A 55 8.50 -2.16 22.88
CA LYS A 55 8.31 -0.70 22.90
C LYS A 55 9.39 -0.03 22.04
N PRO A 56 9.13 1.13 21.42
CA PRO A 56 10.10 1.77 20.56
C PRO A 56 11.33 2.07 21.39
N ILE A 57 12.46 1.47 21.02
CA ILE A 57 13.74 1.74 21.66
C ILE A 57 14.47 2.71 20.74
N ASN A 58 14.75 3.91 21.23
CA ASN A 58 15.83 4.71 20.67
C ASN A 58 17.12 3.96 20.98
N LEU A 59 17.71 3.38 19.95
CA LEU A 59 18.96 2.65 20.06
C LEU A 59 20.12 3.66 20.06
N PRO A 60 21.32 3.26 20.50
CA PRO A 60 22.51 4.10 20.42
C PRO A 60 22.74 4.67 19.02
N ASP A 61 23.43 5.80 18.96
CA ASP A 61 23.92 6.42 17.72
C ASP A 61 22.83 6.81 16.69
N GLY A 62 21.59 7.02 17.16
CA GLY A 62 20.47 7.45 16.31
C GLY A 62 19.77 6.31 15.58
N ALA A 63 20.09 5.05 15.89
CA ALA A 63 19.33 3.90 15.41
C ALA A 63 17.94 3.82 16.08
N LEU A 64 16.97 3.26 15.37
CA LEU A 64 15.56 3.25 15.78
C LEU A 64 14.93 1.88 15.56
N SER A 65 14.08 1.45 16.50
CA SER A 65 13.13 0.35 16.31
C SER A 65 11.72 0.92 16.47
N LEU A 66 10.92 0.85 15.41
CA LEU A 66 9.54 1.36 15.39
C LEU A 66 8.59 0.25 14.99
N ASP A 67 7.66 -0.09 15.89
CA ASP A 67 6.58 -1.04 15.61
C ASP A 67 5.56 -0.44 14.64
N GLN A 68 4.63 -1.28 14.20
CA GLN A 68 3.64 -0.97 13.17
C GLN A 68 2.99 0.43 13.33
N ASN A 69 2.47 0.81 14.49
CA ASN A 69 1.77 2.10 14.67
C ASN A 69 2.62 3.18 15.35
N GLU A 70 3.95 3.05 15.29
CA GLU A 70 4.90 3.99 15.88
C GLU A 70 5.56 4.87 14.83
N GLY A 71 6.16 5.97 15.27
CA GLY A 71 6.63 7.06 14.43
C GLY A 71 5.85 8.35 14.70
N GLU A 72 6.21 9.42 14.01
CA GLU A 72 5.48 10.68 14.12
C GLU A 72 4.13 10.56 13.40
N ALA A 73 3.04 10.72 14.13
CA ALA A 73 1.70 10.54 13.60
C ALA A 73 1.18 11.82 12.93
N THR A 74 0.60 11.65 11.74
CA THR A 74 -0.19 12.67 11.04
C THR A 74 -1.42 12.01 10.41
N LYS A 75 -2.28 12.78 9.75
CA LYS A 75 -3.41 12.23 9.01
C LYS A 75 -3.80 13.12 7.86
N ILE A 76 -4.20 12.51 6.75
CA ILE A 76 -4.83 13.22 5.63
C ILE A 76 -6.30 12.87 5.65
N LEU A 77 -7.14 13.87 5.97
CA LEU A 77 -8.55 13.65 6.30
C LEU A 77 -8.66 12.62 7.44
N ASP A 78 -9.37 11.52 7.21
CA ASP A 78 -9.54 10.44 8.19
C ASP A 78 -8.55 9.28 8.04
N ASN A 79 -7.60 9.37 7.09
CA ASN A 79 -6.58 8.35 6.86
C ASN A 79 -5.34 8.62 7.73
N PRO A 80 -5.01 7.74 8.70
CA PRO A 80 -3.80 7.87 9.52
C PRO A 80 -2.52 7.59 8.74
N TYR A 81 -1.47 8.35 9.04
CA TYR A 81 -0.12 8.14 8.55
C TYR A 81 0.90 8.22 9.70
N TYR A 82 1.98 7.46 9.60
CA TYR A 82 3.08 7.42 10.56
C TYR A 82 4.39 7.62 9.81
N ILE A 83 5.08 8.71 10.08
CA ILE A 83 6.43 8.95 9.57
C ILE A 83 7.38 8.07 10.37
N LYS A 84 7.88 7.02 9.71
CA LYS A 84 8.84 6.06 10.29
C LYS A 84 10.24 6.68 10.32
N LEU A 85 10.67 7.20 9.18
CA LEU A 85 11.99 7.80 9.02
C LEU A 85 11.82 9.10 8.22
N SER A 86 12.16 10.21 8.85
CA SER A 86 12.19 11.55 8.26
C SER A 86 13.54 11.87 7.64
N SER A 87 13.61 12.97 6.89
CA SER A 87 14.84 13.56 6.36
C SER A 87 15.93 13.74 7.43
N LYS A 88 15.55 14.16 8.64
CA LYS A 88 16.48 14.33 9.76
C LYS A 88 17.16 13.01 10.17
N GLN A 89 16.42 11.90 10.14
CA GLN A 89 16.91 10.58 10.54
C GLN A 89 17.71 9.90 9.41
N THR A 90 17.38 10.17 8.15
CA THR A 90 18.00 9.51 6.99
C THR A 90 19.12 10.33 6.34
N GLY A 91 19.39 11.54 6.86
CA GLY A 91 20.35 12.46 6.25
C GLY A 91 19.88 12.94 4.87
N GLY A 92 18.57 13.10 4.68
CA GLY A 92 17.98 13.59 3.43
C GLY A 92 17.81 12.55 2.32
N GLN A 93 18.18 11.29 2.55
CA GLN A 93 18.21 10.27 1.47
C GLN A 93 16.83 9.75 1.10
N PHE A 94 15.98 9.48 2.09
CA PHE A 94 14.61 9.06 1.88
C PHE A 94 13.71 9.38 3.08
N THR A 95 12.40 9.47 2.81
CA THR A 95 11.36 9.47 3.85
C THR A 95 10.62 8.15 3.76
N MET A 96 10.43 7.47 4.90
CA MET A 96 9.61 6.26 4.99
C MET A 96 8.36 6.57 5.82
N MET A 97 7.19 6.20 5.31
CA MET A 97 5.91 6.37 5.99
C MET A 97 5.09 5.09 5.92
N ASP A 98 4.28 4.85 6.95
CA ASP A 98 3.21 3.87 6.91
C ASP A 98 1.87 4.62 6.82
N GLY A 99 0.93 4.16 6.01
CA GLY A 99 -0.41 4.73 5.92
C GLY A 99 -1.51 3.69 5.99
N ILE A 100 -2.59 4.03 6.68
CA ILE A 100 -3.83 3.27 6.73
C ILE A 100 -4.84 4.00 5.85
N VAL A 101 -5.28 3.32 4.79
CA VAL A 101 -6.16 3.89 3.77
C VAL A 101 -7.55 3.28 3.92
N LEU A 102 -8.54 4.10 4.24
CA LEU A 102 -9.92 3.67 4.42
C LEU A 102 -10.54 3.19 3.10
N PRO A 103 -11.61 2.37 3.14
CA PRO A 103 -12.24 1.83 1.93
C PRO A 103 -12.67 2.94 0.96
N GLY A 104 -12.31 2.80 -0.31
CA GLY A 104 -12.63 3.78 -1.36
C GLY A 104 -11.73 5.03 -1.38
N GLU A 105 -10.94 5.26 -0.33
CA GLU A 105 -10.07 6.43 -0.20
C GLU A 105 -8.74 6.24 -0.94
N GLY A 106 -8.11 7.38 -1.22
CA GLY A 106 -6.82 7.52 -1.88
C GLY A 106 -6.58 8.97 -2.33
N PRO A 107 -5.35 9.33 -2.72
CA PRO A 107 -5.06 10.68 -3.19
C PRO A 107 -5.70 10.94 -4.56
N ALA A 108 -5.95 12.22 -4.87
CA ALA A 108 -6.21 12.64 -6.24
C ALA A 108 -5.06 12.21 -7.17
N MET A 109 -5.29 12.18 -8.48
CA MET A 109 -4.21 11.90 -9.43
C MET A 109 -3.21 13.03 -9.44
N HIS A 110 -1.94 12.70 -9.27
CA HIS A 110 -0.88 13.67 -9.05
C HIS A 110 0.45 13.21 -9.64
N VAL A 111 1.43 14.12 -9.65
CA VAL A 111 2.80 13.86 -10.06
C VAL A 111 3.76 14.58 -9.13
N HIS A 112 4.80 13.86 -8.69
CA HIS A 112 5.93 14.42 -7.94
C HIS A 112 7.03 14.85 -8.90
N HIS A 113 7.49 16.10 -8.80
CA HIS A 113 8.62 16.62 -9.58
C HIS A 113 9.96 16.45 -8.88
N PHE A 114 9.94 16.33 -7.54
CA PHE A 114 11.16 16.26 -6.73
C PHE A 114 11.47 14.84 -6.27
N GLU A 115 10.47 14.08 -5.83
CA GLU A 115 10.64 12.72 -5.30
C GLU A 115 10.28 11.64 -6.32
N ASN A 116 10.95 10.50 -6.20
CA ASN A 116 10.37 9.24 -6.63
C ASN A 116 9.58 8.63 -5.47
N GLU A 117 8.50 7.91 -5.76
CA GLU A 117 7.67 7.26 -4.75
C GLU A 117 7.59 5.75 -4.97
N ALA A 118 7.84 4.97 -3.93
CA ALA A 118 7.58 3.54 -3.91
C ALA A 118 6.52 3.20 -2.87
N PHE A 119 5.67 2.26 -3.22
CA PHE A 119 4.58 1.73 -2.41
C PHE A 119 4.82 0.24 -2.16
N TYR A 120 4.62 -0.21 -0.94
CA TYR A 120 4.59 -1.63 -0.61
C TYR A 120 3.30 -1.98 0.13
N VAL A 121 2.49 -2.86 -0.46
CA VAL A 121 1.21 -3.23 0.13
C VAL A 121 1.45 -4.21 1.28
N LEU A 122 1.15 -3.79 2.50
CA LEU A 122 1.28 -4.60 3.70
C LEU A 122 -0.01 -5.38 3.98
N GLU A 123 -1.17 -4.77 3.75
CA GLU A 123 -2.50 -5.33 3.99
C GLU A 123 -3.53 -4.77 2.99
N GLY A 124 -4.51 -5.58 2.61
CA GLY A 124 -5.61 -5.17 1.74
C GLY A 124 -5.31 -5.28 0.23
N GLU A 125 -6.14 -4.61 -0.56
CA GLU A 125 -6.15 -4.61 -2.01
C GLU A 125 -6.24 -3.15 -2.48
N ILE A 126 -5.27 -2.75 -3.29
CA ILE A 126 -5.13 -1.40 -3.81
C ILE A 126 -5.22 -1.44 -5.33
N GLN A 127 -6.02 -0.54 -5.90
CA GLN A 127 -5.98 -0.26 -7.33
C GLN A 127 -5.12 0.98 -7.55
N PHE A 128 -4.03 0.83 -8.27
CA PHE A 128 -3.19 1.92 -8.75
C PHE A 128 -3.58 2.31 -10.17
N ILE A 129 -3.36 3.57 -10.51
CA ILE A 129 -3.23 4.02 -11.90
C ILE A 129 -1.85 4.66 -12.02
N ILE A 130 -1.00 4.13 -12.90
CA ILE A 130 0.34 4.66 -13.20
C ILE A 130 0.39 4.93 -14.70
N ASN A 131 0.60 6.18 -15.13
CA ASN A 131 0.59 6.56 -16.56
C ASN A 131 -0.58 5.93 -17.35
N ASN A 132 -1.81 6.08 -16.84
CA ASN A 132 -3.06 5.55 -17.43
C ASN A 132 -3.17 4.03 -17.49
N ARG A 133 -2.29 3.27 -16.82
CA ARG A 133 -2.42 1.81 -16.68
C ARG A 133 -2.89 1.46 -15.28
N THR A 134 -3.90 0.61 -15.22
CA THR A 134 -4.42 0.07 -13.96
C THR A 134 -3.53 -1.08 -13.48
N VAL A 135 -3.20 -1.08 -12.19
CA VAL A 135 -2.55 -2.20 -11.51
C VAL A 135 -3.35 -2.57 -10.27
N LEU A 136 -3.70 -3.84 -10.13
CA LEU A 136 -4.27 -4.38 -8.88
C LEU A 136 -3.13 -4.96 -8.05
N ALA A 137 -3.01 -4.47 -6.83
CA ALA A 137 -1.91 -4.79 -5.92
C ALA A 137 -2.47 -5.30 -4.60
N SER A 138 -2.08 -6.52 -4.23
CA SER A 138 -2.40 -7.13 -2.93
C SER A 138 -1.14 -7.22 -2.07
N LYS A 139 -1.29 -7.69 -0.83
CA LYS A 139 -0.18 -7.85 0.12
C LYS A 139 1.07 -8.47 -0.52
N GLY A 140 2.22 -7.81 -0.31
CA GLY A 140 3.53 -8.20 -0.85
C GLY A 140 3.84 -7.59 -2.22
N THR A 141 2.93 -6.79 -2.79
CA THR A 141 3.19 -6.09 -4.05
C THR A 141 3.95 -4.80 -3.81
N CYS A 142 5.03 -4.60 -4.57
CA CYS A 142 5.75 -3.34 -4.70
C CYS A 142 5.28 -2.60 -5.97
N VAL A 143 4.97 -1.32 -5.85
CA VAL A 143 4.68 -0.42 -6.98
C VAL A 143 5.63 0.77 -6.90
N TYR A 144 6.17 1.21 -8.02
CA TYR A 144 7.11 2.32 -8.07
C TYR A 144 6.69 3.35 -9.11
N ALA A 145 6.61 4.60 -8.70
CA ALA A 145 6.35 5.76 -9.52
C ALA A 145 7.58 6.69 -9.48
N PRO A 146 8.45 6.65 -10.50
CA PRO A 146 9.52 7.62 -10.64
C PRO A 146 8.99 9.06 -10.68
N ARG A 147 9.85 10.03 -10.34
CA ARG A 147 9.54 11.46 -10.53
C ARG A 147 9.05 11.74 -11.94
N GLY A 148 8.07 12.63 -12.07
CA GLY A 148 7.44 12.98 -13.34
C GLY A 148 6.40 11.97 -13.86
N VAL A 149 6.20 10.84 -13.18
CA VAL A 149 5.16 9.85 -13.55
C VAL A 149 3.85 10.20 -12.85
N VAL A 150 2.79 10.37 -13.63
CA VAL A 150 1.44 10.64 -13.08
C VAL A 150 0.90 9.35 -12.47
N HIS A 151 0.41 9.45 -11.24
CA HIS A 151 -0.15 8.31 -10.53
C HIS A 151 -1.23 8.66 -9.51
N THR A 152 -1.96 7.62 -9.10
CA THR A 152 -2.90 7.60 -7.96
C THR A 152 -3.06 6.16 -7.48
N PHE A 153 -3.67 5.99 -6.32
CA PHE A 153 -4.17 4.71 -5.86
C PHE A 153 -5.50 4.88 -5.11
N ARG A 154 -6.24 3.79 -4.95
CA ARG A 154 -7.36 3.72 -4.01
C ARG A 154 -7.45 2.35 -3.35
N ASN A 155 -7.94 2.32 -2.13
CA ASN A 155 -8.31 1.06 -1.47
C ASN A 155 -9.63 0.52 -2.06
N ILE A 156 -9.58 -0.67 -2.66
CA ILE A 156 -10.75 -1.29 -3.31
C ILE A 156 -11.44 -2.36 -2.45
N ASN A 157 -11.05 -2.53 -1.18
CA ASN A 157 -11.71 -3.45 -0.22
C ASN A 157 -13.15 -3.04 0.16
N GLY A 158 -13.85 -2.28 -0.68
CA GLY A 158 -15.23 -1.85 -0.46
C GLY A 158 -16.23 -3.01 -0.29
N THR A 159 -15.93 -4.21 -0.80
CA THR A 159 -16.76 -5.42 -0.60
C THR A 159 -16.80 -5.89 0.84
N ASN A 160 -15.77 -5.58 1.65
CA ASN A 160 -15.69 -5.95 3.07
C ASN A 160 -15.50 -4.74 4.01
N ALA A 161 -15.56 -3.51 3.48
CA ALA A 161 -15.33 -2.26 4.20
C ALA A 161 -14.06 -2.23 5.07
N ARG A 162 -12.98 -2.90 4.64
CA ARG A 162 -11.73 -2.99 5.42
C ARG A 162 -10.69 -1.95 4.99
N PRO A 163 -10.01 -1.28 5.93
CA PRO A 163 -8.84 -0.48 5.62
C PRO A 163 -7.74 -1.32 4.96
N ALA A 164 -6.94 -0.68 4.13
CA ALA A 164 -5.71 -1.22 3.58
C ALA A 164 -4.51 -0.53 4.24
N ARG A 165 -3.34 -1.17 4.18
CA ARG A 165 -2.10 -0.61 4.72
C ARG A 165 -1.00 -0.63 3.69
N LEU A 166 -0.38 0.52 3.48
CA LEU A 166 0.77 0.67 2.59
C LEU A 166 1.95 1.22 3.39
N GLN A 167 3.14 0.81 2.98
CA GLN A 167 4.36 1.54 3.27
C GLN A 167 4.73 2.38 2.06
N PHE A 168 5.14 3.61 2.30
CA PHE A 168 5.54 4.60 1.31
C PHE A 168 7.01 4.95 1.52
N TRP A 169 7.73 5.08 0.42
CA TRP A 169 9.11 5.53 0.40
C TRP A 169 9.24 6.65 -0.61
N PHE A 170 9.79 7.78 -0.17
CA PHE A 170 10.04 8.93 -1.02
C PHE A 170 11.52 9.21 -1.06
N SER A 171 12.08 9.46 -2.25
CA SER A 171 13.50 9.81 -2.38
C SER A 171 13.72 10.89 -3.44
N PRO A 172 14.41 12.01 -3.10
CA PRO A 172 15.01 12.33 -1.79
C PRO A 172 13.97 12.54 -0.67
N ALA A 173 14.43 12.67 0.57
CA ALA A 173 13.57 12.92 1.73
C ALA A 173 13.01 14.35 1.74
N GLY A 174 12.07 14.62 2.65
CA GLY A 174 11.56 15.96 2.95
C GLY A 174 10.05 16.10 2.81
N ILE A 175 9.41 15.19 2.06
CA ILE A 175 7.97 15.17 1.80
C ILE A 175 7.12 15.09 3.07
N GLU A 176 7.66 14.60 4.19
CA GLU A 176 6.96 14.55 5.47
C GLU A 176 6.48 15.94 5.92
N ASN A 177 7.23 17.00 5.59
CA ASN A 177 6.84 18.39 5.89
C ASN A 177 5.69 18.87 4.99
N TYR A 178 5.58 18.35 3.76
CA TYR A 178 4.40 18.55 2.92
C TYR A 178 3.18 17.90 3.59
N PHE A 179 3.28 16.62 3.99
CA PHE A 179 2.20 15.90 4.67
C PHE A 179 1.73 16.62 5.95
N GLU A 180 2.65 17.17 6.73
CA GLU A 180 2.30 17.97 7.91
C GLU A 180 1.48 19.22 7.53
N GLN A 181 1.92 19.96 6.51
CA GLN A 181 1.23 21.17 6.07
C GLN A 181 -0.16 20.88 5.48
N VAL A 182 -0.27 19.88 4.60
CA VAL A 182 -1.58 19.52 4.04
C VAL A 182 -2.52 18.94 5.10
N SER A 183 -2.00 18.20 6.09
CA SER A 183 -2.78 17.72 7.23
C SER A 183 -3.45 18.88 7.98
N ARG A 184 -2.73 19.99 8.24
CA ARG A 184 -3.28 21.14 8.97
C ARG A 184 -4.45 21.80 8.25
N VAL A 185 -4.47 21.81 6.93
CA VAL A 185 -5.51 22.49 6.14
C VAL A 185 -6.66 21.57 5.74
N LEU A 186 -6.38 20.28 5.50
CA LEU A 186 -7.39 19.29 5.15
C LEU A 186 -8.18 18.79 6.38
N ASN A 187 -7.62 18.89 7.59
CA ASN A 187 -8.33 18.52 8.82
C ASN A 187 -9.17 19.66 9.44
N GLN A 188 -9.25 20.81 8.77
CA GLN A 188 -10.14 21.90 9.15
C GLN A 188 -11.61 21.51 8.90
N LYS A 189 -12.55 22.25 9.50
CA LYS A 189 -13.99 22.07 9.31
C LYS A 189 -14.60 23.38 8.80
N PRO A 190 -14.88 23.53 7.49
CA PRO A 190 -14.64 22.56 6.40
C PRO A 190 -13.15 22.44 6.01
N PRO A 191 -12.74 21.35 5.34
CA PRO A 191 -11.40 21.22 4.76
C PRO A 191 -11.10 22.32 3.73
N ASN A 192 -9.87 22.84 3.73
CA ASN A 192 -9.43 23.84 2.76
C ASN A 192 -8.64 23.17 1.62
N PHE A 193 -9.35 22.70 0.60
CA PHE A 193 -8.75 22.02 -0.56
C PHE A 193 -7.95 22.97 -1.46
N ASP A 194 -8.36 24.22 -1.61
CA ASP A 194 -7.67 25.20 -2.46
C ASP A 194 -6.26 25.48 -1.92
N LEU A 195 -6.15 25.69 -0.61
CA LEU A 195 -4.84 25.88 0.04
C LEU A 195 -4.01 24.59 0.01
N ALA A 196 -4.64 23.41 0.13
CA ALA A 196 -3.92 22.15 0.01
C ALA A 196 -3.29 21.97 -1.39
N ILE A 197 -4.00 22.37 -2.45
CA ILE A 197 -3.48 22.35 -3.83
C ILE A 197 -2.34 23.37 -4.00
N GLN A 198 -2.46 24.56 -3.40
CA GLN A 198 -1.37 25.53 -3.41
C GLN A 198 -0.11 24.99 -2.71
N ILE A 199 -0.26 24.40 -1.52
CA ILE A 199 0.85 23.77 -0.79
C ILE A 199 1.46 22.64 -1.63
N ALA A 200 0.66 21.78 -2.25
CA ALA A 200 1.16 20.72 -3.13
C ALA A 200 2.06 21.29 -4.23
N LYS A 201 1.63 22.36 -4.89
CA LYS A 201 2.41 23.02 -5.94
C LYS A 201 3.74 23.59 -5.45
N GLU A 202 3.75 24.21 -4.25
CA GLU A 202 4.99 24.72 -3.63
C GLU A 202 6.01 23.61 -3.34
N TRP A 203 5.51 22.40 -3.11
CA TRP A 203 6.31 21.18 -2.91
C TRP A 203 6.58 20.39 -4.19
N GLY A 204 6.32 20.97 -5.37
CA GLY A 204 6.57 20.30 -6.64
C GLY A 204 5.63 19.12 -6.89
N ILE A 205 4.40 19.18 -6.36
CA ILE A 205 3.35 18.19 -6.59
C ILE A 205 2.21 18.84 -7.37
N ASP A 206 2.00 18.41 -8.61
CA ASP A 206 0.86 18.88 -9.39
C ASP A 206 -0.31 17.91 -9.23
N ILE A 207 -1.48 18.45 -8.88
CA ILE A 207 -2.75 17.71 -8.88
C ILE A 207 -3.37 17.79 -10.27
N ILE A 208 -3.53 16.65 -10.93
CA ILE A 208 -3.96 16.55 -12.34
C ILE A 208 -5.49 16.52 -12.47
N GLY A 209 -6.20 16.02 -11.45
CA GLY A 209 -7.65 15.93 -11.44
C GLY A 209 -8.17 14.55 -11.04
N PRO A 210 -9.46 14.25 -11.29
CA PRO A 210 -10.04 12.97 -10.89
C PRO A 210 -9.47 11.81 -11.72
N PRO A 211 -9.12 10.69 -11.09
CA PRO A 211 -8.67 9.50 -11.80
C PRO A 211 -9.79 8.82 -12.59
N ASN A 212 -9.43 8.27 -13.75
CA ASN A 212 -10.31 7.37 -14.50
C ASN A 212 -10.08 5.92 -14.02
N TRP A 213 -10.95 5.46 -13.12
CA TRP A 213 -10.86 4.11 -12.52
C TRP A 213 -11.34 2.98 -13.42
N SER A 214 -11.65 3.24 -14.70
CA SER A 214 -11.95 2.17 -15.64
C SER A 214 -10.79 1.18 -15.67
N ILE A 215 -11.10 -0.10 -15.50
CA ILE A 215 -10.14 -1.17 -15.69
C ILE A 215 -9.87 -1.19 -17.20
N GLY A 216 -8.64 -0.86 -17.60
CA GLY A 216 -8.26 -0.91 -19.01
C GLY A 216 -8.56 -2.29 -19.59
N SER A 217 -9.37 -2.29 -20.65
CA SER A 217 -9.56 -3.38 -21.61
C SER A 217 -8.26 -3.77 -22.30
#